data_AF-A0A7V2QAI2-F1
#
_entry.id   AF-A0A7V2QAI2-F1
#
_cell.length_a   1.000
_cell.length_b   1.000
_cell.length_c   1.000
_cell.angle_alpha   90.00
_cell.angle_beta   90.00
_cell.angle_gamma   90.00
#
_symmetry.space_group_name_H-M   'P 1'
#
loop_
_entity.id
_entity.type
_entity.pdbx_description
1 polymer ?
#
loop_
_entity_poly.entity_id
_entity_poly.type
_entity_poly.pdbx_seq_one_letter_code
_entity_poly.pdbx_strand_id
1 'polypeptide(L)'
;MAEEIIGGGEVTQDDKLWALLSYIFAPLIGIIVLLIEDKKNRPFLKYNAVVSIILGVLAIILSGFCIGILVWFYAIYLGFKSYQGEWVEVPVISDFVRNQGWA
;
A
#
# COMPACT_ATOMS: atom_id res chain seq x y z
N MET A 1 28.15 -6.00 7.83
CA MET A 1 27.91 -4.93 8.84
C MET A 1 26.46 -4.86 9.35
N ALA A 2 25.44 -5.35 8.63
CA ALA A 2 24.08 -5.48 9.19
C ALA A 2 23.86 -6.81 9.96
N GLU A 3 24.75 -7.79 9.80
CA GLU A 3 24.60 -9.14 10.37
C GLU A 3 24.94 -9.25 11.86
N GLU A 4 25.50 -8.21 12.49
CA GLU A 4 26.05 -8.34 13.86
C GLU A 4 25.15 -7.79 14.98
N ILE A 5 24.02 -7.12 14.69
CA ILE A 5 23.29 -6.33 15.71
C ILE A 5 21.96 -6.95 16.16
N ILE A 6 21.62 -8.20 15.82
CA ILE A 6 20.39 -8.81 16.36
C ILE A 6 20.66 -10.19 16.95
N GLY A 7 20.91 -10.19 18.26
CA GLY A 7 21.18 -11.40 19.03
C GLY A 7 20.06 -12.44 18.95
N GLY A 8 20.47 -13.69 18.78
CA GLY A 8 19.85 -14.83 19.45
C GLY A 8 19.15 -15.87 18.57
N GLY A 9 19.88 -16.57 17.69
CA GLY A 9 19.41 -17.83 17.08
C GLY A 9 19.83 -18.03 15.63
N GLU A 10 20.02 -19.29 15.22
CA GLU A 10 20.26 -19.67 13.83
C GLU A 10 19.05 -19.33 12.95
N VAL A 11 19.28 -18.67 11.80
CA VAL A 11 18.24 -18.33 10.83
C VAL A 11 17.85 -19.57 10.03
N THR A 12 16.61 -20.02 10.19
CA THR A 12 16.10 -21.25 9.56
C THR A 12 15.58 -20.99 8.14
N GLN A 13 15.27 -22.04 7.38
CA GLN A 13 14.61 -21.89 6.07
C GLN A 13 13.18 -21.34 6.20
N ASP A 14 12.44 -21.72 7.26
CA ASP A 14 11.10 -21.17 7.52
C ASP A 14 11.18 -19.65 7.75
N ASP A 15 12.17 -19.18 8.52
CA ASP A 15 12.38 -17.74 8.76
C ASP A 15 12.58 -16.97 7.45
N LYS A 16 13.38 -17.54 6.54
CA LYS A 16 13.63 -16.92 5.23
C LYS A 16 12.36 -16.88 4.38
N LEU A 17 11.55 -17.94 4.41
CA LEU A 17 10.29 -17.99 3.68
C LEU A 17 9.31 -16.93 4.21
N TRP A 18 9.10 -16.86 5.52
CA TRP A 18 8.18 -15.88 6.11
C TRP A 18 8.64 -14.44 5.95
N ALA A 19 9.95 -14.19 6.01
CA ALA A 19 10.50 -12.88 5.66
C ALA A 19 10.20 -12.51 4.21
N LEU A 20 10.44 -13.41 3.24
CA LEU A 20 10.12 -13.17 1.83
C LEU A 20 8.62 -12.87 1.62
N LEU A 21 7.74 -13.69 2.20
CA LEU A 21 6.29 -13.50 2.09
C LEU A 21 5.84 -12.16 2.68
N SER A 22 6.49 -11.70 3.76
CA SER A 22 6.21 -10.40 4.39
C SER A 22 6.46 -9.23 3.44
N TYR A 23 7.41 -9.35 2.51
CA TYR A 23 7.67 -8.34 1.48
C TYR A 23 6.76 -8.48 0.26
N ILE A 24 6.52 -9.70 -0.24
CA ILE A 24 5.67 -9.92 -1.43
C ILE A 24 4.24 -9.41 -1.20
N PHE A 25 3.72 -9.68 0.00
CA PHE A 25 2.35 -9.33 0.37
C PHE A 25 2.33 -8.23 1.45
N ALA A 26 3.27 -7.29 1.37
CA ALA A 26 3.32 -6.16 2.27
C ALA A 26 2.05 -5.28 2.14
N PRO A 27 1.49 -4.75 3.23
CA PRO A 27 1.90 -4.94 4.63
C PRO A 27 1.27 -6.17 5.32
N LEU A 28 0.34 -6.87 4.65
CA LEU A 28 -0.53 -7.88 5.25
C LEU A 28 0.25 -9.02 5.94
N ILE A 29 1.17 -9.68 5.24
CA ILE A 29 1.89 -10.83 5.81
C ILE A 29 2.84 -10.39 6.93
N GLY A 30 3.48 -9.21 6.80
CA GLY A 30 4.32 -8.67 7.88
C GLY A 30 3.52 -8.47 9.18
N ILE A 31 2.28 -7.96 9.09
CA ILE A 31 1.38 -7.83 10.25
C ILE A 31 1.09 -9.21 10.85
N ILE A 32 0.77 -10.20 10.01
CA ILE A 32 0.49 -11.58 10.46
C ILE A 32 1.69 -12.17 11.20
N VAL A 33 2.92 -11.98 10.70
CA VAL A 33 4.14 -12.45 11.37
C VAL A 33 4.30 -11.84 12.77
N LEU A 34 3.90 -10.58 12.96
CA LEU A 34 3.96 -9.93 14.28
C LEU A 34 2.85 -10.38 15.25
N LEU A 35 1.76 -10.95 14.73
CA LEU A 35 0.67 -11.51 15.54
C LEU A 35 0.93 -12.96 15.97
N ILE A 36 1.73 -13.70 15.20
CA ILE A 36 2.09 -15.10 15.49
C ILE A 36 3.21 -15.15 16.55
N GLU A 37 2.97 -15.77 17.70
CA GLU A 37 3.90 -15.73 18.84
C GLU A 37 5.25 -16.40 18.58
N ASP A 38 5.26 -17.57 17.94
CA ASP A 38 6.49 -18.30 17.60
C ASP A 38 7.35 -17.55 16.58
N LYS A 39 6.72 -16.72 15.73
CA LYS A 39 7.40 -15.96 14.67
C LYS A 39 7.84 -14.59 15.12
N LYS A 40 7.00 -13.84 15.84
CA LYS A 40 7.33 -12.48 16.36
C LYS A 40 8.51 -12.49 17.34
N ASN A 41 8.72 -13.62 18.02
CA ASN A 41 9.80 -13.78 18.99
C ASN A 41 11.15 -14.08 18.31
N ARG A 42 11.15 -14.44 17.02
CA ARG A 42 12.39 -14.61 16.26
C ARG A 42 12.92 -13.26 15.79
N PRO A 43 14.14 -12.86 16.18
CA PRO A 43 14.63 -11.50 15.91
C PRO A 43 14.73 -11.18 14.41
N PHE A 44 15.16 -12.14 13.59
CA PHE A 44 15.22 -12.00 12.13
C PHE A 44 13.85 -11.76 11.49
N LEU A 45 12.83 -12.51 11.92
CA LEU A 45 11.47 -12.38 11.40
C LEU A 45 10.83 -11.07 11.84
N LYS A 46 10.96 -10.72 13.12
CA LYS A 46 10.44 -9.45 13.66
C LYS A 46 11.00 -8.25 12.90
N TYR A 47 12.31 -8.24 12.64
CA TYR A 47 12.95 -7.16 11.88
C TYR A 47 12.36 -7.04 10.47
N ASN A 48 12.37 -8.13 9.70
CA ASN A 48 11.90 -8.11 8.31
C ASN A 48 10.40 -7.81 8.20
N ALA A 49 9.59 -8.31 9.14
CA ALA A 49 8.17 -8.01 9.20
C ALA A 49 7.90 -6.51 9.41
N VAL A 50 8.62 -5.85 10.35
CA VAL A 50 8.46 -4.41 10.58
C VAL A 50 8.91 -3.60 9.37
N VAL A 51 10.06 -3.95 8.77
CA VAL A 51 10.57 -3.26 7.57
C VAL A 51 9.58 -3.40 6.41
N SER A 52 9.05 -4.59 6.17
CA SER A 52 8.11 -4.83 5.08
C SER A 52 6.79 -4.07 5.27
N ILE A 53 6.29 -3.96 6.50
CA ILE A 53 5.10 -3.16 6.81
C ILE A 53 5.34 -1.69 6.47
N ILE A 54 6.45 -1.11 6.94
CA ILE A 54 6.77 0.30 6.68
C ILE A 54 6.88 0.55 5.18
N LEU A 55 7.58 -0.32 4.44
CA LEU A 55 7.69 -0.21 2.98
C LEU A 55 6.33 -0.34 2.29
N GLY A 56 5.48 -1.28 2.72
CA GLY A 56 4.13 -1.45 2.17
C GLY A 56 3.25 -0.22 2.37
N VAL A 57 3.28 0.38 3.57
CA VAL A 57 2.54 1.62 3.85
C VAL A 57 3.05 2.77 2.99
N LEU A 58 4.37 2.93 2.87
CA LEU A 58 4.96 3.95 2.00
C LEU A 58 4.57 3.74 0.54
N ALA A 59 4.57 2.51 0.04
CA ALA A 59 4.16 2.20 -1.32
C ALA A 59 2.69 2.57 -1.59
N ILE A 60 1.78 2.32 -0.64
CA ILE A 60 0.36 2.71 -0.76
C ILE A 60 0.22 4.24 -0.80
N ILE A 61 0.88 4.96 0.11
CA ILE A 61 0.80 6.43 0.17
C ILE A 61 1.39 7.05 -1.10
N LEU A 62 2.58 6.59 -1.51
CA LEU A 62 3.28 7.13 -2.67
C LEU A 62 2.58 6.78 -4.00
N SER A 63 2.00 5.58 -4.12
CA SER A 63 1.22 5.24 -5.32
C SER A 63 -0.04 6.09 -5.44
N GLY A 64 -0.73 6.32 -4.32
CA GLY A 64 -1.84 7.27 -4.22
C GLY A 64 -1.42 8.69 -4.58
N PHE A 65 -0.23 9.14 -4.17
CA PHE A 65 0.27 10.47 -4.52
C PHE A 65 0.63 10.58 -6.02
N CYS A 66 1.33 9.59 -6.59
CA CYS A 66 1.74 9.61 -8.00
C CYS A 66 0.56 9.57 -8.97
N ILE A 67 -0.46 8.75 -8.69
CA ILE A 67 -1.66 8.67 -9.54
C ILE A 67 -2.65 9.78 -9.16
N GLY A 68 -2.83 10.03 -7.87
CA GLY A 68 -3.77 11.00 -7.34
C GLY A 68 -3.46 12.43 -7.76
N ILE A 69 -2.17 12.80 -7.90
CA ILE A 69 -1.81 14.14 -8.40
C ILE A 69 -2.28 14.36 -9.85
N LEU A 70 -2.21 13.33 -10.70
CA LEU A 70 -2.69 13.40 -12.08
C LEU A 70 -4.21 13.53 -12.12
N VAL A 71 -4.91 12.73 -11.32
CA VAL A 71 -6.37 12.81 -11.17
C VAL A 71 -6.78 14.18 -10.62
N TRP A 72 -6.01 14.77 -9.70
CA TRP A 72 -6.28 16.09 -9.15
C TRP A 72 -6.15 17.20 -10.20
N PHE A 73 -5.11 17.17 -11.05
CA PHE A 73 -5.01 18.10 -12.19
C PHE A 73 -6.17 17.94 -13.18
N TYR A 74 -6.57 16.70 -13.48
CA TYR A 74 -7.74 16.45 -14.31
C TYR A 74 -9.02 16.99 -13.67
N ALA A 75 -9.21 16.81 -12.36
CA ALA A 75 -10.35 17.36 -11.63
C ALA A 75 -10.40 18.90 -11.68
N ILE A 76 -9.24 19.57 -11.57
CA ILE A 76 -9.14 21.02 -11.75
C ILE A 76 -9.59 21.43 -13.16
N TYR A 77 -9.11 20.73 -14.19
CA TYR A 77 -9.52 21.00 -15.58
C TYR A 77 -11.03 20.88 -15.76
N LEU A 78 -11.64 19.81 -15.24
CA LEU A 78 -13.09 19.63 -15.27
C LEU A 78 -13.82 20.73 -14.48
N GLY A 79 -13.30 21.13 -13.33
CA GLY A 79 -13.82 22.22 -12.52
C GLY A 79 -13.83 23.55 -13.28
N PHE A 80 -12.76 23.87 -14.02
CA PHE A 80 -12.72 25.05 -14.89
C PHE A 80 -13.77 25.00 -16.00
N LYS A 81 -13.93 23.83 -16.66
CA LYS A 81 -14.95 23.64 -17.69
C LYS A 81 -16.37 23.85 -17.12
N SER A 82 -16.65 23.28 -15.95
CA SER A 82 -17.91 23.49 -15.25
C SER A 82 -18.12 24.96 -14.83
N TYR A 83 -17.06 25.65 -14.41
CA TYR A 83 -17.13 27.07 -14.05
C TYR A 83 -17.52 27.96 -15.23
N GLN A 84 -17.19 27.55 -16.47
CA GLN A 84 -17.61 28.23 -17.69
C GLN A 84 -19.07 27.94 -18.11
N GLY A 85 -19.79 27.12 -17.33
CA GLY A 85 -21.17 26.74 -17.61
C GLY A 85 -21.30 25.60 -18.63
N GLU A 86 -20.20 24.94 -19.01
CA GLU A 86 -20.23 23.78 -19.89
C GLU A 86 -20.54 22.50 -19.11
N TRP A 87 -21.31 21.61 -19.73
CA TRP A 87 -21.55 20.28 -19.16
C TRP A 87 -20.27 19.45 -19.18
N VAL A 88 -19.91 18.93 -18.01
CA VAL A 88 -18.76 18.05 -17.83
C VAL A 88 -19.21 16.61 -18.03
N GLU A 89 -18.60 15.94 -18.99
CA GLU A 89 -18.78 14.51 -19.19
C GLU A 89 -17.47 13.78 -18.93
N VAL A 90 -17.51 12.87 -17.96
CA VAL A 90 -16.42 11.95 -17.65
C VAL A 90 -16.90 10.56 -18.08
N PRO A 91 -16.24 9.93 -19.07
CA PRO A 91 -16.67 8.62 -19.56
C PRO A 91 -16.72 7.62 -18.41
N VAL A 92 -17.69 6.71 -18.44
CA VAL A 92 -18.00 5.73 -17.37
C VAL A 92 -18.60 6.36 -16.11
N ILE A 93 -18.01 7.43 -15.56
CA ILE A 93 -18.48 8.05 -14.32
C ILE A 93 -19.80 8.79 -14.54
N SER A 94 -19.88 9.65 -15.56
CA SER A 94 -21.11 10.38 -15.88
C SER A 94 -22.26 9.44 -16.25
N ASP A 95 -21.98 8.35 -16.98
CA ASP A 95 -22.99 7.35 -17.34
C ASP A 95 -23.46 6.56 -16.11
N PHE A 96 -22.54 6.24 -15.19
CA PHE A 96 -22.91 5.62 -13.91
C PHE A 96 -23.86 6.52 -13.11
N VAL A 97 -23.53 7.81 -12.93
CA VAL A 97 -24.36 8.77 -12.18
C VAL A 97 -25.78 8.87 -12.77
N ARG A 98 -25.89 8.92 -14.11
CA ARG A 98 -27.18 8.94 -14.83
C ARG A 98 -27.97 7.67 -14.62
N ASN A 99 -27.31 6.51 -14.72
CA ASN A 99 -27.95 5.21 -14.51
C ASN A 99 -28.43 5.00 -13.06
N GLN A 100 -27.84 5.69 -12.08
CA GLN A 100 -28.30 5.70 -10.69
C GLN A 100 -29.45 6.70 -10.44
N GLY A 101 -29.81 7.55 -11.42
CA GLY A 101 -30.83 8.59 -11.28
C GLY A 101 -30.42 9.75 -10.37
N TRP A 102 -29.12 9.96 -10.17
CA TRP A 102 -28.61 11.07 -9.34
C TRP A 102 -28.56 12.41 -10.09
N ALA A 103 -28.47 12.35 -11.43
CA ALA A 103 -28.53 13.47 -12.35
C ALA A 103 -29.08 13.00 -13.71
#